data_AF-A0A4Y2I6Z7-F1
#
_entry.id   AF-A0A4Y2I6Z7-F1
#
_cell.length_a   1.000
_cell.length_b   1.000
_cell.length_c   1.000
_cell.angle_alpha   90.00
_cell.angle_beta   90.00
_cell.angle_gamma   90.00
#
_symmetry.space_group_name_H-M   'P 1'
#
loop_
_entity.id
_entity.type
_entity.pdbx_description
1 polymer ?
#
loop_
_entity_poly.entity_id
_entity_poly.type
_entity_poly.pdbx_seq_one_letter_code
_entity_poly.pdbx_strand_id
1 'polypeptide(L)'
;MSATTTQSSGVTSVSYSFVLKWTPKAKALNELYKNSGATGVRSDLYQFKTAKDLRFYLEIDNDILDELSIYIKGSKMWSFELVYAFLVSKDRAFVLETSDRLSFLNLYSSTHVSDEEDVTIHCVVNACPARPASSAKEVDLPLMECQNTINFEGVEDITYPSNYTNEMVIDFIRKGDIPNFNIDQAIKIISETNEHKCETLRILCLEYLIKNITAQSIRKISKAAIDFGLPVLERKCLEQIANGCLQIR
;
A
#
# COMPACT_ATOMS: atom_id res chain seq x y z
N MET A 1 -27.09 -51.21 -20.04
CA MET A 1 -26.10 -50.13 -20.23
C MET A 1 -26.39 -49.08 -19.18
N SER A 2 -25.59 -49.04 -18.10
CA SER A 2 -25.71 -48.01 -17.06
C SER A 2 -24.65 -46.93 -17.31
N ALA A 3 -25.10 -45.70 -17.53
CA ALA A 3 -24.23 -44.54 -17.64
C ALA A 3 -23.82 -44.10 -16.24
N THR A 4 -22.56 -44.34 -15.88
CA THR A 4 -21.96 -43.79 -14.66
C THR A 4 -21.71 -42.30 -14.90
N THR A 5 -22.54 -41.44 -14.31
CA THR A 5 -22.27 -40.00 -14.24
C THR A 5 -21.06 -39.77 -13.34
N THR A 6 -19.93 -39.39 -13.94
CA THR A 6 -18.75 -38.92 -13.22
C THR A 6 -19.08 -37.57 -12.57
N GLN A 7 -19.38 -37.56 -11.27
CA GLN A 7 -19.39 -36.33 -10.50
C GLN A 7 -17.96 -35.81 -10.40
N SER A 8 -17.67 -34.72 -11.12
CA SER A 8 -16.49 -33.90 -10.89
C SER A 8 -16.78 -33.00 -9.71
N SER A 9 -16.27 -33.36 -8.54
CA SER A 9 -16.23 -32.47 -7.37
C SER A 9 -14.93 -31.67 -7.40
N GLY A 10 -15.04 -30.38 -7.73
CA GLY A 10 -13.94 -29.42 -7.60
C GLY A 10 -13.95 -28.80 -6.20
N VAL A 11 -12.78 -28.70 -5.57
CA VAL A 11 -12.56 -27.93 -4.34
C VAL A 11 -11.90 -26.63 -4.73
N THR A 12 -12.58 -25.50 -4.56
CA THR A 12 -11.97 -24.16 -4.65
C THR A 12 -11.51 -23.73 -3.26
N SER A 13 -10.23 -23.37 -3.14
CA SER A 13 -9.73 -22.72 -1.92
C SER A 13 -10.38 -21.35 -1.78
N VAL A 14 -10.98 -21.07 -0.63
CA VAL A 14 -11.46 -19.71 -0.32
C VAL A 14 -10.24 -18.87 0.02
N SER A 15 -9.95 -17.84 -0.77
CA SER A 15 -8.93 -16.84 -0.47
C SER A 15 -9.60 -15.51 -0.14
N TYR A 16 -9.12 -14.83 0.89
CA TYR A 16 -9.54 -13.48 1.22
C TYR A 16 -8.46 -12.47 0.85
N SER A 17 -8.87 -11.29 0.39
CA SER A 17 -7.99 -10.16 0.14
C SER A 17 -8.50 -8.95 0.91
N PHE A 18 -7.60 -8.28 1.63
CA PHE A 18 -7.92 -7.19 2.54
C PHE A 18 -7.12 -5.96 2.16
N VAL A 19 -7.82 -4.86 1.86
CA VAL A 19 -7.22 -3.53 1.72
C VAL A 19 -7.17 -2.89 3.10
N LEU A 20 -5.97 -2.67 3.62
CA LEU A 20 -5.78 -2.16 4.98
C LEU A 20 -5.18 -0.77 4.96
N LYS A 21 -5.65 0.05 5.91
CA LYS A 21 -5.11 1.36 6.23
C LYS A 21 -4.82 1.41 7.72
N TRP A 22 -3.57 1.74 8.04
CA TRP A 22 -3.12 1.84 9.42
C TRP A 22 -2.35 3.15 9.60
N THR A 23 -2.71 3.94 10.61
CA THR A 23 -2.16 5.28 10.81
C THR A 23 -1.41 5.40 12.14
N PRO A 24 -0.12 4.97 12.21
CA PRO A 24 0.71 5.24 13.37
C PRO A 24 1.25 6.68 13.37
N LYS A 25 1.84 7.08 14.51
CA LYS A 25 2.63 8.31 14.61
C LYS A 25 4.01 8.12 13.96
N ALA A 26 4.46 9.10 13.17
CA ALA A 26 5.78 9.11 12.55
C ALA A 26 6.91 8.93 13.58
N LYS A 27 6.75 9.51 14.78
CA LYS A 27 7.70 9.37 15.89
C LYS A 27 8.10 7.91 16.14
N ALA A 28 7.14 6.99 16.19
CA ALA A 28 7.42 5.58 16.46
C ALA A 28 8.27 4.94 15.35
N LEU A 29 7.99 5.29 14.09
CA LEU A 29 8.77 4.81 12.94
C LEU A 29 10.16 5.44 12.89
N ASN A 30 10.27 6.71 13.23
CA ASN A 30 11.55 7.43 13.30
C ASN A 30 12.45 6.92 14.42
N GLU A 31 11.88 6.61 15.57
CA GLU A 31 12.60 5.98 16.68
C GLU A 31 13.07 4.57 16.31
N LEU A 32 12.22 3.78 15.64
CA LEU A 32 12.57 2.45 15.14
C LEU A 32 13.68 2.50 14.08
N TYR A 33 13.60 3.44 13.13
CA TYR A 33 14.61 3.65 12.10
C TYR A 33 15.98 4.04 12.70
N LYS A 34 15.99 4.85 13.77
CA LYS A 34 17.23 5.33 14.40
C LYS A 34 17.83 4.32 15.38
N ASN A 35 17.04 3.43 15.96
CA ASN A 35 17.45 2.53 17.04
C ASN A 35 17.19 1.07 16.66
N SER A 36 18.24 0.33 16.27
CA SER A 36 18.18 -1.09 15.90
C SER A 36 17.80 -2.06 17.03
N GLY A 37 17.46 -1.57 18.22
CA GLY A 37 17.00 -2.35 19.37
C GLY A 37 15.61 -1.93 19.88
N ALA A 38 14.92 -1.05 19.15
CA ALA A 38 13.54 -0.71 19.47
C ALA A 38 12.59 -1.88 19.18
N THR A 39 11.55 -2.04 19.99
CA THR A 39 10.47 -2.98 19.71
C THR A 39 9.71 -2.52 18.47
N GLY A 40 9.42 -3.45 17.55
CA GLY A 40 8.64 -3.17 16.34
C GLY A 40 7.30 -2.48 16.62
N VAL A 41 6.86 -1.67 15.67
CA VAL A 41 5.58 -0.96 15.74
C VAL A 41 4.48 -1.87 15.25
N ARG A 42 3.42 -2.07 16.05
CA ARG A 42 2.32 -2.99 15.73
C ARG A 42 1.01 -2.26 15.45
N SER A 43 0.26 -2.75 14.46
CA SER A 43 -1.14 -2.37 14.26
C SER A 43 -2.02 -2.99 15.34
N ASP A 44 -3.32 -2.67 15.33
CA ASP A 44 -4.31 -3.46 16.05
C ASP A 44 -4.39 -4.90 15.54
N LEU A 45 -4.97 -5.79 16.35
CA LEU A 45 -5.28 -7.17 15.95
C LEU A 45 -6.57 -7.18 15.14
N TYR A 46 -6.47 -7.52 13.87
CA TYR A 46 -7.61 -7.67 12.98
C TYR A 46 -8.18 -9.09 13.08
N GLN A 47 -9.49 -9.20 13.31
CA GLN A 47 -10.21 -10.46 13.40
C GLN A 47 -11.41 -10.48 12.45
N PHE A 48 -11.41 -11.44 11.52
CA PHE A 48 -12.51 -11.58 10.57
C PHE A 48 -13.69 -12.32 11.22
N LYS A 49 -14.89 -11.74 11.19
CA LYS A 49 -16.02 -12.28 11.97
C LYS A 49 -16.54 -13.61 11.45
N THR A 50 -16.50 -13.84 10.14
CA THR A 50 -17.01 -15.08 9.52
C THR A 50 -16.02 -16.25 9.64
N ALA A 51 -14.73 -15.98 9.86
CA ALA A 51 -13.70 -16.97 10.17
C ALA A 51 -12.90 -16.50 11.40
N LYS A 52 -13.36 -16.85 12.60
CA LYS A 52 -12.78 -16.33 13.87
C LYS A 52 -11.33 -16.70 14.09
N ASP A 53 -10.87 -17.77 13.45
CA ASP A 53 -9.48 -18.21 13.42
C ASP A 53 -8.61 -17.38 12.45
N LEU A 54 -9.20 -16.62 11.52
CA LEU A 54 -8.52 -15.65 10.68
C LEU A 54 -8.27 -14.36 11.48
N ARG A 55 -7.13 -14.35 12.15
CA ARG A 55 -6.64 -13.26 12.99
C ARG A 55 -5.21 -12.92 12.62
N PHE A 56 -4.91 -11.63 12.49
CA PHE A 56 -3.57 -11.16 12.17
C PHE A 56 -3.37 -9.69 12.56
N TYR A 57 -2.12 -9.29 12.70
CA TYR A 57 -1.71 -7.88 12.82
C TYR A 57 -0.51 -7.62 11.90
N LEU A 58 -0.28 -6.34 11.63
CA LEU A 58 0.89 -5.84 10.91
C LEU A 58 1.95 -5.40 11.92
N GLU A 59 3.21 -5.73 11.64
CA GLU A 59 4.35 -5.34 12.46
C GLU A 59 5.41 -4.72 11.56
N ILE A 60 5.84 -3.50 11.88
CA ILE A 60 6.99 -2.87 11.24
C ILE A 60 8.18 -3.06 12.14
N ASP A 61 9.28 -3.55 11.57
CA ASP A 61 10.55 -3.71 12.26
C ASP A 61 11.68 -3.10 11.42
N ASN A 62 12.81 -2.86 12.07
CA ASN A 62 14.04 -2.49 11.38
C ASN A 62 14.74 -3.78 10.93
N ASP A 63 14.94 -3.94 9.61
CA ASP A 63 15.72 -5.08 9.11
C ASP A 63 17.23 -4.78 9.17
N ILE A 64 18.05 -5.81 8.96
CA ILE A 64 19.52 -5.78 9.04
C ILE A 64 20.16 -4.70 8.12
N LEU A 65 19.40 -4.19 7.15
CA LEU A 65 19.85 -3.20 6.16
C LEU A 65 19.49 -1.74 6.51
N ASP A 66 19.10 -1.44 7.76
CA ASP A 66 18.62 -0.11 8.18
C ASP A 66 17.36 0.36 7.40
N GLU A 67 16.56 -0.60 6.94
CA GLU A 67 15.32 -0.38 6.19
C GLU A 67 14.11 -0.80 7.04
N LEU A 68 13.05 0.02 7.03
CA LEU A 68 11.78 -0.38 7.64
C LEU A 68 11.12 -1.44 6.77
N SER A 69 10.91 -2.62 7.35
CA SER A 69 10.20 -3.72 6.72
C SER A 69 8.91 -4.00 7.46
N ILE A 70 7.87 -4.39 6.73
CA ILE A 70 6.55 -4.68 7.29
C ILE A 70 6.21 -6.15 7.10
N TYR A 71 5.71 -6.75 8.18
CA TYR A 71 5.43 -8.18 8.24
C TYR A 71 4.01 -8.42 8.71
N ILE A 72 3.45 -9.55 8.29
CA ILE A 72 2.17 -10.05 8.80
C ILE A 72 2.46 -11.11 9.86
N LYS A 73 1.86 -10.93 11.03
CA LYS A 73 1.83 -11.94 12.09
C LYS A 73 0.39 -12.39 12.26
N GLY A 74 0.13 -13.66 11.93
CA GLY A 74 -1.23 -14.20 11.95
C GLY A 74 -1.30 -15.62 12.48
N SER A 75 -2.53 -16.13 12.54
CA SER A 75 -2.80 -17.48 13.02
C SER A 75 -2.21 -18.54 12.09
N LYS A 76 -1.78 -19.67 12.67
CA LYS A 76 -1.16 -20.78 11.92
C LYS A 76 -2.12 -21.54 11.00
N MET A 77 -3.42 -21.28 11.12
CA MET A 77 -4.46 -21.85 10.25
C MET A 77 -4.51 -21.17 8.88
N TRP A 78 -3.78 -20.06 8.71
CA TRP A 78 -3.81 -19.23 7.52
C TRP A 78 -2.39 -18.96 7.03
N SER A 79 -2.23 -18.98 5.71
CA SER A 79 -1.07 -18.45 5.02
C SER A 79 -1.38 -17.03 4.60
N PHE A 80 -0.53 -16.10 5.00
CA PHE A 80 -0.66 -14.70 4.68
C PHE A 80 0.39 -14.29 3.66
N GLU A 81 0.00 -13.43 2.74
CA GLU A 81 0.87 -12.79 1.76
C GLU A 81 0.62 -11.28 1.84
N LEU A 82 1.69 -10.51 2.00
CA LEU A 82 1.66 -9.07 1.85
C LEU A 82 1.93 -8.75 0.38
N VAL A 83 0.89 -8.36 -0.38
CA VAL A 83 1.01 -8.13 -1.83
C VAL A 83 1.85 -6.89 -2.11
N TYR A 84 1.64 -5.85 -1.30
CA TYR A 84 2.45 -4.64 -1.28
C TYR A 84 2.17 -3.88 0.01
N ALA A 85 3.07 -2.95 0.34
CA ALA A 85 2.86 -1.96 1.38
C ALA A 85 3.66 -0.69 1.09
N PHE A 86 3.04 0.45 1.34
CA PHE A 86 3.69 1.76 1.28
C PHE A 86 3.15 2.69 2.35
N LEU A 87 3.97 3.67 2.71
CA LEU A 87 3.66 4.72 3.66
C LEU A 87 3.36 6.01 2.90
N VAL A 88 2.36 6.75 3.37
CA VAL A 88 2.04 8.10 2.90
C VAL A 88 2.21 9.08 4.06
N SER A 89 2.97 10.13 3.84
CA SER A 89 3.07 11.28 4.75
C SER A 89 2.90 12.56 3.96
N LYS A 90 1.92 13.38 4.34
CA LYS A 90 1.55 14.62 3.64
C LYS A 90 1.40 14.37 2.12
N ASP A 91 2.34 14.86 1.32
CA ASP A 91 2.37 14.83 -0.13
C ASP A 91 3.39 13.83 -0.71
N ARG A 92 3.97 12.97 0.13
CA ARG A 92 4.99 11.99 -0.25
C ARG A 92 4.56 10.56 0.05
N ALA A 93 5.08 9.62 -0.75
CA ALA A 93 4.93 8.20 -0.49
C ALA A 93 6.27 7.45 -0.53
N PHE A 94 6.38 6.42 0.31
CA PHE A 94 7.59 5.63 0.50
C PHE A 94 7.25 4.14 0.50
N VAL A 95 8.09 3.32 -0.12
CA VAL A 95 7.89 1.87 -0.13
C VAL A 95 8.25 1.27 1.24
N LEU A 96 7.46 0.29 1.69
CA LEU A 96 7.72 -0.52 2.88
C LEU A 96 7.85 -2.02 2.55
N GLU A 97 7.19 -2.48 1.47
CA GLU A 97 7.35 -3.82 0.92
C GLU A 97 7.58 -3.71 -0.59
N THR A 98 8.63 -4.36 -1.09
CA THR A 98 9.00 -4.25 -2.50
C THR A 98 7.96 -4.89 -3.41
N SER A 99 7.53 -4.14 -4.43
CA SER A 99 6.64 -4.62 -5.48
C SER A 99 7.02 -3.94 -6.79
N ASP A 100 6.96 -4.64 -7.91
CA ASP A 100 7.20 -4.05 -9.23
C ASP A 100 6.30 -2.82 -9.47
N ARG A 101 5.07 -2.86 -8.94
CA ARG A 101 4.10 -1.77 -9.01
C ARG A 101 4.45 -0.56 -8.16
N LEU A 102 5.39 -0.68 -7.24
CA LEU A 102 5.86 0.39 -6.35
C LEU A 102 7.33 0.75 -6.56
N SER A 103 7.98 0.17 -7.58
CA SER A 103 9.41 0.37 -7.89
C SER A 103 9.81 1.83 -8.14
N PHE A 104 8.85 2.71 -8.38
CA PHE A 104 9.07 4.15 -8.55
C PHE A 104 9.16 4.92 -7.21
N LEU A 105 8.70 4.34 -6.10
CA LEU A 105 8.79 4.95 -4.78
C LEU A 105 10.21 4.86 -4.22
N ASN A 106 10.56 5.83 -3.39
CA ASN A 106 11.81 5.78 -2.63
C ASN A 106 11.59 5.06 -1.30
N LEU A 107 12.69 4.59 -0.71
CA LEU A 107 12.69 4.06 0.64
C LEU A 107 12.37 5.15 1.66
N TYR A 108 11.76 4.75 2.77
CA TYR A 108 11.50 5.64 3.88
C TYR A 108 12.82 6.14 4.51
N SER A 109 12.89 7.42 4.84
CA SER A 109 13.97 7.99 5.64
C SER A 109 13.39 8.88 6.72
N SER A 110 13.89 8.73 7.95
CA SER A 110 13.46 9.53 9.11
C SER A 110 13.75 11.04 8.98
N THR A 111 14.53 11.44 7.97
CA THR A 111 14.79 12.86 7.66
C THR A 111 13.68 13.53 6.86
N HIS A 112 12.79 12.74 6.24
CA HIS A 112 11.73 13.26 5.36
C HIS A 112 10.41 13.52 6.08
N VAL A 113 10.19 12.92 7.25
CA VAL A 113 8.92 12.96 7.97
C VAL A 113 9.13 13.45 9.40
N SER A 114 8.39 14.48 9.81
CA SER A 114 8.46 15.01 11.18
C SER A 114 7.78 14.06 12.17
N ASP A 115 8.34 13.93 13.38
CA ASP A 115 7.83 13.06 14.44
C ASP A 115 6.34 13.30 14.80
N GLU A 116 5.86 14.53 14.66
CA GLU A 116 4.49 14.93 14.99
C GLU A 116 3.45 14.48 13.94
N GLU A 117 3.90 14.07 12.75
CA GLU A 117 3.01 13.70 11.65
C GLU A 117 2.33 12.35 11.89
N ASP A 118 1.06 12.27 11.50
CA ASP A 118 0.37 11.00 11.30
C ASP A 118 0.74 10.47 9.91
N VAL A 119 1.24 9.25 9.85
CA VAL A 119 1.60 8.58 8.61
C VAL A 119 0.60 7.48 8.33
N THR A 120 0.15 7.35 7.09
CA THR A 120 -0.81 6.30 6.72
C THR A 120 -0.11 5.22 5.94
N ILE A 121 -0.12 4.01 6.47
CA ILE A 121 0.35 2.80 5.80
C ILE A 121 -0.82 2.22 5.03
N HIS A 122 -0.60 2.00 3.75
CA HIS A 122 -1.52 1.34 2.83
C HIS A 122 -0.93 0.01 2.41
N CYS A 123 -1.69 -1.07 2.57
CA CYS A 123 -1.27 -2.40 2.13
C CYS A 123 -2.44 -3.27 1.69
N VAL A 124 -2.10 -4.32 0.94
CA VAL A 124 -3.03 -5.41 0.60
C VAL A 124 -2.49 -6.71 1.17
N VAL A 125 -3.36 -7.39 1.93
CA VAL A 125 -3.07 -8.68 2.56
C VAL A 125 -3.96 -9.74 1.94
N ASN A 126 -3.35 -10.78 1.38
CA ASN A 126 -4.05 -11.99 0.98
C ASN A 126 -3.94 -13.04 2.09
N ALA A 127 -5.05 -13.75 2.36
CA ALA A 127 -5.10 -14.84 3.32
C ALA A 127 -5.73 -16.07 2.67
N CYS A 128 -5.01 -17.19 2.71
CA CYS A 128 -5.49 -18.49 2.24
C CYS A 128 -5.43 -19.50 3.39
N PRO A 129 -6.38 -20.46 3.49
CA PRO A 129 -6.30 -21.52 4.48
C PRO A 129 -4.99 -22.29 4.32
N ALA A 130 -4.22 -22.38 5.40
CA ALA A 130 -3.07 -23.27 5.47
C ALA A 130 -3.53 -24.64 6.00
N ARG A 131 -2.87 -25.71 5.59
CA ARG A 131 -2.98 -27.01 6.26
C ARG A 131 -1.84 -27.11 7.28
N PRO A 132 -2.03 -26.68 8.53
CA PRO A 132 -0.98 -26.82 9.52
C PRO A 132 -0.69 -28.30 9.75
N ALA A 133 0.55 -28.62 10.11
CA ALA A 133 0.91 -29.96 10.54
C ALA A 133 0.02 -30.39 11.70
N SER A 134 -0.32 -31.68 11.79
CA SER A 134 -1.20 -32.24 12.82
C SER A 134 -0.73 -32.01 14.26
N SER A 135 0.54 -31.62 14.46
CA SER A 135 1.14 -31.27 15.75
C SER A 135 1.07 -29.78 16.10
N ALA A 136 0.63 -28.92 15.17
CA ALA A 136 0.58 -27.48 15.39
C ALA A 136 -0.55 -27.14 16.35
N LYS A 137 -0.20 -26.78 17.58
CA LYS A 137 -1.14 -26.10 18.48
C LYS A 137 -1.41 -24.69 17.94
N GLU A 138 -2.67 -24.28 18.00
CA GLU A 138 -3.03 -22.88 17.78
C GLU A 138 -2.21 -22.03 18.77
N VAL A 139 -1.46 -21.07 18.23
CA VAL A 139 -0.69 -20.14 19.07
C VAL A 139 -1.56 -18.92 19.25
N ASP A 140 -1.85 -18.58 20.50
CA ASP A 140 -2.44 -17.29 20.83
C ASP A 140 -1.49 -16.19 20.33
N LEU A 141 -1.99 -15.32 19.46
CA LEU A 141 -1.29 -14.10 19.08
C LEU A 141 -1.24 -13.20 20.32
N PRO A 142 -0.07 -12.98 20.94
CA PRO A 142 0.00 -12.23 22.18
C PRO A 142 -0.34 -10.76 21.89
N LEU A 143 -1.39 -10.26 22.53
CA LEU A 143 -1.74 -8.85 22.49
C LEU A 143 -0.73 -8.04 23.31
N MET A 144 -0.25 -6.93 22.74
CA MET A 144 0.47 -5.93 23.54
C MET A 144 -0.50 -5.13 24.40
N GLU A 145 0.00 -4.55 25.50
CA GLU A 145 -0.78 -3.86 26.55
C GLU A 145 -1.64 -2.68 26.05
N CYS A 146 -1.42 -2.24 24.80
CA CYS A 146 -2.16 -1.17 24.13
C CYS A 146 -2.79 -1.57 22.78
N GLN A 147 -2.76 -2.86 22.41
CA GLN A 147 -3.27 -3.34 21.12
C GLN A 147 -4.76 -3.68 21.25
N ASN A 148 -5.61 -3.07 20.42
CA ASN A 148 -7.03 -3.39 20.41
C ASN A 148 -7.32 -4.55 19.46
N THR A 149 -8.47 -5.19 19.64
CA THR A 149 -9.02 -6.15 18.66
C THR A 149 -10.08 -5.47 17.80
N ILE A 150 -9.85 -5.41 16.50
CA ILE A 150 -10.79 -4.89 15.50
C ILE A 150 -11.49 -6.06 14.81
N ASN A 151 -12.81 -6.17 15.04
CA ASN A 151 -13.64 -7.17 14.37
C ASN A 151 -14.25 -6.60 13.09
N PHE A 152 -14.09 -7.28 11.96
CA PHE A 152 -14.61 -6.82 10.66
C PHE A 152 -15.34 -7.93 9.89
N GLU A 153 -16.34 -7.56 9.09
CA GLU A 153 -17.25 -8.50 8.38
C GLU A 153 -17.10 -8.48 6.85
N GLY A 154 -16.29 -7.57 6.30
CA GLY A 154 -16.05 -7.45 4.87
C GLY A 154 -15.49 -6.07 4.51
N VAL A 155 -15.36 -5.80 3.20
CA VAL A 155 -15.09 -4.45 2.68
C VAL A 155 -16.37 -3.62 2.82
N GLU A 156 -16.25 -2.35 3.23
CA GLU A 156 -17.40 -1.43 3.24
C GLU A 156 -18.08 -1.41 1.86
N ASP A 157 -19.42 -1.41 1.86
CA ASP A 157 -20.19 -1.26 0.62
C ASP A 157 -20.11 0.20 0.14
N ILE A 158 -19.02 0.53 -0.55
CA ILE A 158 -18.79 1.87 -1.06
C ILE A 158 -19.63 2.05 -2.34
N THR A 159 -20.74 2.78 -2.18
CA THR A 159 -21.52 3.27 -3.32
C THR A 159 -20.82 4.47 -3.93
N TYR A 160 -20.35 4.36 -5.18
CA TYR A 160 -19.72 5.49 -5.86
C TYR A 160 -20.76 6.41 -6.49
N PRO A 161 -20.50 7.73 -6.50
CA PRO A 161 -21.24 8.67 -7.32
C PRO A 161 -21.26 8.23 -8.79
N SER A 162 -22.37 8.46 -9.51
CA SER A 162 -22.54 8.04 -10.91
C SER A 162 -21.53 8.66 -11.89
N ASN A 163 -20.85 9.74 -11.50
CA ASN A 163 -19.78 10.38 -12.27
C ASN A 163 -18.40 9.73 -12.08
N TYR A 164 -18.24 8.74 -11.19
CA TYR A 164 -17.01 7.97 -11.08
C TYR A 164 -16.92 6.98 -12.25
N THR A 165 -16.15 7.35 -13.27
CA THR A 165 -16.00 6.56 -14.50
C THR A 165 -14.60 5.98 -14.69
N ASN A 166 -13.63 6.40 -13.87
CA ASN A 166 -12.25 5.93 -14.00
C ASN A 166 -12.07 4.59 -13.27
N GLU A 167 -12.10 3.51 -14.03
CA GLU A 167 -11.96 2.13 -13.52
C GLU A 167 -10.69 1.92 -12.69
N MET A 168 -9.56 2.55 -13.05
CA MET A 168 -8.31 2.42 -12.30
C MET A 168 -8.45 2.99 -10.88
N VAL A 169 -9.18 4.10 -10.72
CA VAL A 169 -9.41 4.72 -9.42
C VAL A 169 -10.38 3.86 -8.59
N ILE A 170 -11.41 3.33 -9.24
CA ILE A 170 -12.40 2.43 -8.61
C ILE A 170 -11.72 1.15 -8.11
N ASP A 171 -10.89 0.52 -8.94
CA ASP A 171 -10.17 -0.71 -8.60
C ASP A 171 -9.16 -0.45 -7.48
N PHE A 172 -8.46 0.69 -7.49
CA PHE A 172 -7.59 1.05 -6.37
C PHE A 172 -8.37 1.20 -5.05
N ILE A 173 -9.53 1.86 -5.05
CA ILE A 173 -10.30 2.06 -3.82
C ILE A 173 -10.92 0.75 -3.33
N ARG A 174 -11.48 -0.08 -4.23
CA ARG A 174 -12.18 -1.32 -3.86
C ARG A 174 -11.26 -2.48 -3.52
N LYS A 175 -10.21 -2.64 -4.32
CA LYS A 175 -9.35 -3.84 -4.32
C LYS A 175 -7.92 -3.55 -3.89
N GLY A 176 -7.54 -2.27 -3.79
CA GLY A 176 -6.15 -1.89 -3.59
C GLY A 176 -5.31 -2.10 -4.86
N ASP A 177 -5.92 -2.24 -6.03
CA ASP A 177 -5.14 -2.46 -7.25
C ASP A 177 -4.36 -1.20 -7.63
N ILE A 178 -3.05 -1.21 -7.38
CA ILE A 178 -2.15 -0.14 -7.85
C ILE A 178 -2.07 -0.24 -9.39
N PRO A 179 -2.39 0.82 -10.14
CA PRO A 179 -2.29 0.81 -11.60
C PRO A 179 -0.83 0.65 -12.04
N ASN A 180 -0.61 -0.06 -13.14
CA ASN A 180 0.67 0.00 -13.84
C ASN A 180 0.74 1.33 -14.59
N PHE A 181 1.24 2.37 -13.93
CA PHE A 181 1.21 3.73 -14.45
C PHE A 181 2.03 3.88 -15.75
N ASN A 182 1.48 4.67 -16.66
CA ASN A 182 2.26 5.46 -17.60
C ASN A 182 2.03 6.96 -17.35
N ILE A 183 2.83 7.82 -17.99
CA ILE A 183 2.78 9.27 -17.80
C ILE A 183 1.37 9.84 -18.11
N ASP A 184 0.71 9.36 -19.17
CA ASP A 184 -0.64 9.82 -19.53
C ASP A 184 -1.69 9.46 -18.48
N GLN A 185 -1.64 8.22 -17.99
CA GLN A 185 -2.56 7.73 -16.97
C GLN A 185 -2.37 8.46 -15.65
N ALA A 186 -1.13 8.69 -15.22
CA ALA A 186 -0.84 9.44 -14.01
C ALA A 186 -1.36 10.88 -14.12
N ILE A 187 -1.12 11.56 -15.25
CA ILE A 187 -1.64 12.92 -15.48
C ILE A 187 -3.18 12.94 -15.48
N LYS A 188 -3.82 11.96 -16.16
CA LYS A 188 -5.28 11.85 -16.20
C LYS A 188 -5.86 11.68 -14.79
N ILE A 189 -5.32 10.76 -13.99
CA ILE A 189 -5.79 10.54 -12.61
C ILE A 189 -5.64 11.82 -11.78
N ILE A 190 -4.50 12.53 -11.91
CA ILE A 190 -4.29 13.80 -11.20
C ILE A 190 -5.36 14.84 -11.61
N SER A 191 -5.64 14.97 -12.91
CA SER A 191 -6.65 15.93 -13.40
C SER A 191 -8.06 15.68 -12.87
N GLU A 192 -8.36 14.42 -12.50
CA GLU A 192 -9.66 14.00 -11.99
C GLU A 192 -9.70 13.93 -10.45
N THR A 193 -8.63 14.32 -9.73
CA THR A 193 -8.54 14.16 -8.26
C THR A 193 -9.70 14.85 -7.54
N ASN A 194 -10.11 16.04 -7.99
CA ASN A 194 -11.21 16.78 -7.36
C ASN A 194 -12.55 16.05 -7.46
N GLU A 195 -12.71 15.19 -8.47
CA GLU A 195 -13.91 14.37 -8.66
C GLU A 195 -13.83 13.11 -7.78
N HIS A 196 -12.68 12.44 -7.79
CA HIS A 196 -12.52 11.13 -7.16
C HIS A 196 -12.08 11.15 -5.69
N LYS A 197 -11.64 12.32 -5.18
CA LYS A 197 -11.18 12.54 -3.80
C LYS A 197 -10.20 11.46 -3.28
N CYS A 198 -9.44 10.84 -4.18
CA CYS A 198 -8.50 9.76 -3.86
C CYS A 198 -7.08 10.31 -3.74
N GLU A 199 -6.80 11.01 -2.64
CA GLU A 199 -5.52 11.71 -2.46
C GLU A 199 -4.32 10.75 -2.45
N THR A 200 -4.46 9.57 -1.84
CA THR A 200 -3.42 8.53 -1.85
C THR A 200 -2.97 8.17 -3.28
N LEU A 201 -3.93 7.96 -4.19
CA LEU A 201 -3.62 7.59 -5.56
C LEU A 201 -3.01 8.77 -6.34
N ARG A 202 -3.45 10.00 -6.06
CA ARG A 202 -2.80 11.22 -6.58
C ARG A 202 -1.34 11.30 -6.14
N ILE A 203 -1.04 11.03 -4.86
CA ILE A 203 0.34 11.04 -4.34
C ILE A 203 1.19 9.98 -5.07
N LEU A 204 0.67 8.77 -5.27
CA LEU A 204 1.38 7.75 -6.06
C LEU A 204 1.65 8.21 -7.50
N CYS A 205 0.68 8.87 -8.15
CA CYS A 205 0.87 9.44 -9.48
C CYS A 205 1.96 10.52 -9.49
N LEU A 206 2.02 11.37 -8.46
CA LEU A 206 3.06 12.40 -8.33
C LEU A 206 4.45 11.79 -8.18
N GLU A 207 4.63 10.82 -7.28
CA GLU A 207 5.92 10.12 -7.11
C GLU A 207 6.34 9.43 -8.41
N TYR A 208 5.40 8.77 -9.10
CA TYR A 208 5.66 8.15 -10.40
C TYR A 208 6.15 9.18 -11.42
N LEU A 209 5.48 10.33 -11.54
CA LEU A 209 5.89 11.38 -12.47
C LEU A 209 7.26 11.95 -12.12
N ILE A 210 7.56 12.18 -10.83
CA ILE A 210 8.88 12.65 -10.37
C ILE A 210 9.98 11.67 -10.78
N LYS A 211 9.77 10.37 -10.55
CA LYS A 211 10.74 9.32 -10.92
C LYS A 211 10.97 9.23 -12.43
N ASN A 212 9.95 9.56 -13.23
CA ASN A 212 9.96 9.45 -14.69
C ASN A 212 10.23 10.77 -15.41
N ILE A 213 10.83 11.77 -14.76
CA ILE A 213 11.33 12.98 -15.44
C ILE A 213 12.58 12.62 -16.24
N THR A 214 12.47 12.68 -17.56
CA THR A 214 13.53 12.39 -18.55
C THR A 214 13.52 13.45 -19.65
N ALA A 215 14.50 13.42 -20.56
CA ALA A 215 14.57 14.36 -21.70
C ALA A 215 13.28 14.35 -22.53
N GLN A 216 12.68 13.17 -22.69
CA GLN A 216 11.52 12.95 -23.54
C GLN A 216 10.22 13.32 -22.82
N SER A 217 10.14 13.10 -21.51
CA SER A 217 8.92 13.29 -20.72
C SER A 217 8.81 14.67 -20.08
N ILE A 218 9.93 15.37 -19.85
CA ILE A 218 9.95 16.60 -19.04
C ILE A 218 8.99 17.68 -19.53
N ARG A 219 8.88 17.89 -20.86
CA ARG A 219 7.99 18.90 -21.42
C ARG A 219 6.52 18.62 -21.08
N LYS A 220 6.12 17.35 -21.14
CA LYS A 220 4.77 16.90 -20.86
C LYS A 220 4.46 16.98 -19.37
N ILE A 221 5.39 16.50 -18.54
CA ILE A 221 5.28 16.51 -17.08
C ILE A 221 5.26 17.95 -16.55
N SER A 222 6.15 18.82 -17.03
CA SER A 222 6.20 20.23 -16.66
C SER A 222 4.93 20.98 -17.06
N LYS A 223 4.39 20.71 -18.25
CA LYS A 223 3.10 21.28 -18.65
C LYS A 223 1.97 20.85 -17.71
N ALA A 224 1.87 19.56 -17.41
CA ALA A 224 0.86 19.07 -16.47
C ALA A 224 1.04 19.67 -15.07
N ALA A 225 2.29 19.87 -14.62
CA ALA A 225 2.56 20.50 -13.34
C ALA A 225 1.99 21.92 -13.25
N ILE A 226 2.13 22.71 -14.32
CA ILE A 226 1.57 24.06 -14.43
C ILE A 226 0.04 24.02 -14.53
N ASP A 227 -0.49 23.20 -15.44
CA ASP A 227 -1.93 23.13 -15.73
C ASP A 227 -2.74 22.71 -14.48
N PHE A 228 -2.16 21.89 -13.61
CA PHE A 228 -2.82 21.36 -12.41
C PHE A 228 -2.27 21.92 -11.09
N GLY A 229 -1.39 22.92 -11.14
CA GLY A 229 -0.84 23.60 -9.94
C GLY A 229 -0.09 22.66 -9.00
N LEU A 230 0.95 21.98 -9.49
CA LEU A 230 1.73 20.95 -8.78
C LEU A 230 3.17 21.46 -8.50
N PRO A 231 3.36 22.35 -7.51
CA PRO A 231 4.62 23.09 -7.32
C PRO A 231 5.84 22.19 -7.04
N VAL A 232 5.62 21.05 -6.38
CA VAL A 232 6.71 20.07 -6.13
C VAL A 232 7.21 19.48 -7.45
N LEU A 233 6.29 19.15 -8.37
CA LEU A 233 6.62 18.58 -9.67
C LEU A 233 7.27 19.64 -10.57
N GLU A 234 6.78 20.88 -10.55
CA GLU A 234 7.40 22.01 -11.26
C GLU A 234 8.86 22.20 -10.82
N ARG A 235 9.11 22.24 -9.49
CA ARG A 235 10.45 22.38 -8.94
C ARG A 235 11.37 21.25 -9.39
N LYS A 236 10.89 20.01 -9.36
CA LYS A 236 11.68 18.84 -9.80
C LYS A 236 12.00 18.89 -11.30
N CYS A 237 11.09 19.38 -12.14
CA CYS A 237 11.38 19.63 -13.55
C CYS A 237 12.47 20.71 -13.71
N LEU A 238 12.37 21.83 -12.99
CA LEU A 238 13.35 22.91 -13.06
C LEU A 238 14.74 22.47 -12.60
N GLU A 239 14.83 21.69 -11.52
CA GLU A 239 16.09 21.10 -11.03
C GLU A 239 16.77 20.25 -12.13
N GLN A 240 16.02 19.43 -12.85
CA GLN A 240 16.56 18.58 -13.93
C GLN A 240 17.05 19.40 -15.14
N ILE A 241 16.39 20.52 -15.46
CA ILE A 241 16.82 21.45 -16.52
C ILE A 241 18.09 22.17 -16.09
N ALA A 242 18.11 22.73 -14.87
CA ALA A 242 19.22 23.51 -14.35
C ALA A 242 20.51 22.69 -14.18
N ASN A 243 20.39 21.42 -13.80
CA ASN A 243 21.53 20.51 -13.64
C ASN A 243 22.15 20.06 -14.98
N GLY A 244 21.63 20.53 -16.13
CA GLY A 244 22.15 20.18 -17.45
C GLY A 244 21.92 18.72 -17.84
N CYS A 245 21.15 17.96 -17.04
CA CYS A 245 20.83 16.56 -17.30
C CYS A 245 20.01 16.40 -18.58
N LEU A 246 19.26 17.44 -18.99
CA LEU A 246 18.36 17.39 -20.13
C LEU A 246 18.57 18.61 -21.05
N GLN A 247 19.23 18.42 -22.20
CA GLN A 247 19.22 19.43 -23.26
C GLN A 247 17.83 19.44 -23.92
N ILE A 248 17.06 20.49 -23.66
CA ILE A 248 15.84 20.78 -24.43
C ILE A 248 16.29 21.19 -25.83
N ARG A 249 16.23 20.27 -26.79
CA ARG A 249 16.37 20.57 -28.22
C ARG A 249 15.00 20.77 -28.86
#